data_AF-A0A319CJL3-F1
#
_entry.id   AF-A0A319CJL3-F1
#
_cell.length_a   1.000
_cell.length_b   1.000
_cell.length_c   1.000
_cell.angle_alpha   90.00
_cell.angle_beta   90.00
_cell.angle_gamma   90.00
#
_symmetry.space_group_name_H-M   'P 1'
#
loop_
_entity.id
_entity.type
_entity.pdbx_description
1 polymer ?
#
loop_
_entity_poly.entity_id
_entity_poly.type
_entity_poly.pdbx_seq_one_letter_code
_entity_poly.pdbx_strand_id
1 'polypeptide(L)'
;MSSIRVRDRLKQKRFWLSKYRYSCFPEVNEVDYVIQSQSGATVAPNAMDPQMQAAKNTLPETTDEFRSRLKSELDQHQQENQFYGVCYDLHSALRTKASKITHQLLLQSYFEPETIPCGDPFLYDSIRQLIAALDEAEAGEKNAENDWKRYWNISPAASVPGWI
;
A
#
# COMPACT_ATOMS: atom_id res chain seq x y z
N MET A 1 -72.58 -6.81 41.11
CA MET A 1 -72.88 -7.49 39.83
C MET A 1 -72.32 -6.66 38.67
N SER A 2 -70.99 -6.72 38.45
CA SER A 2 -70.28 -5.76 37.58
C SER A 2 -69.22 -6.45 36.71
N SER A 3 -69.61 -7.47 35.93
CA SER A 3 -68.68 -8.25 35.09
C SER A 3 -69.20 -8.47 33.65
N ILE A 4 -69.94 -7.48 33.12
CA ILE A 4 -70.47 -7.56 31.74
C ILE A 4 -69.94 -6.40 30.85
N ARG A 5 -69.57 -5.25 31.41
CA ARG A 5 -69.10 -4.09 30.62
C ARG A 5 -67.62 -4.10 30.19
N VAL A 6 -66.79 -5.03 30.68
CA VAL A 6 -65.35 -5.09 30.33
C VAL A 6 -65.10 -5.94 29.07
N ARG A 7 -65.97 -6.91 28.75
CA ARG A 7 -65.79 -7.81 27.59
C ARG A 7 -66.06 -7.14 26.26
N ASP A 8 -66.96 -6.16 26.19
CA ASP A 8 -67.32 -5.53 24.90
C ASP A 8 -66.29 -4.51 24.41
N ARG A 9 -65.58 -3.82 25.31
CA ARG A 9 -64.45 -2.93 24.89
C ARG A 9 -63.25 -3.71 24.37
N LEU A 10 -63.04 -4.94 24.82
CA LEU A 10 -61.94 -5.80 24.37
C LEU A 10 -62.23 -6.43 22.99
N LYS A 11 -63.50 -6.70 22.66
CA LYS A 11 -63.89 -7.18 21.33
C LYS A 11 -63.79 -6.08 20.28
N GLN A 12 -64.16 -4.85 20.61
CA GLN A 12 -64.12 -3.72 19.68
C GLN A 12 -62.68 -3.26 19.38
N LYS A 13 -61.76 -3.34 20.37
CA LYS A 13 -60.31 -3.10 20.13
C LYS A 13 -59.64 -4.21 19.31
N ARG A 14 -60.08 -5.47 19.43
CA ARG A 14 -59.56 -6.58 18.61
C ARG A 14 -60.01 -6.53 17.15
N PHE A 15 -61.16 -5.90 16.87
CA PHE A 15 -61.64 -5.74 15.50
C PHE A 15 -60.85 -4.68 14.70
N TRP A 16 -60.36 -3.62 15.38
CA TRP A 16 -59.50 -2.62 14.76
C TRP A 16 -58.08 -3.13 14.46
N LEU A 17 -57.57 -4.07 15.25
CA LEU A 17 -56.25 -4.67 15.03
C LEU A 17 -56.26 -5.85 14.03
N SER A 18 -57.45 -6.30 13.61
CA SER A 18 -57.61 -7.38 12.62
C SER A 18 -57.62 -6.89 11.18
N LYS A 19 -57.87 -5.59 10.94
CA LYS A 19 -58.01 -5.03 9.59
C LYS A 19 -56.69 -4.50 9.00
N TYR A 20 -55.64 -4.46 9.82
CA TYR A 20 -54.30 -3.99 9.44
C TYR A 20 -53.23 -5.05 9.69
N ARG A 21 -53.54 -6.33 9.47
CA ARG A 21 -52.49 -7.27 9.04
C ARG A 21 -52.25 -7.01 7.55
N TYR A 22 -51.69 -5.85 7.25
CA TYR A 22 -50.90 -5.72 6.05
C TYR A 22 -49.72 -6.66 6.26
N SER A 23 -49.72 -7.74 5.49
CA SER A 23 -48.49 -8.47 5.21
C SER A 23 -47.52 -7.46 4.58
N CYS A 24 -46.77 -6.73 5.40
CA CYS A 24 -45.67 -5.90 4.94
C CYS A 24 -44.48 -6.80 4.63
N PHE A 25 -44.65 -7.62 3.59
CA PHE A 25 -43.53 -7.78 2.68
C PHE A 25 -43.41 -6.44 1.95
N PRO A 26 -42.22 -5.87 1.80
CA PRO A 26 -42.07 -4.68 0.96
C PRO A 26 -42.70 -5.02 -0.39
N GLU A 27 -43.58 -4.15 -0.89
CA GLU A 27 -44.08 -4.25 -2.25
C GLU A 27 -42.87 -3.97 -3.15
N VAL A 28 -42.14 -5.03 -3.49
CA VAL A 28 -40.99 -4.96 -4.39
C VAL A 28 -41.57 -4.51 -5.72
N ASN A 29 -41.21 -3.30 -6.15
CA ASN A 29 -41.71 -2.73 -7.38
C ASN A 29 -41.35 -3.67 -8.53
N GLU A 30 -42.18 -3.76 -9.57
CA GLU A 30 -41.84 -4.56 -10.76
C GLU A 30 -40.48 -4.12 -11.34
N VAL A 31 -40.18 -2.83 -11.22
CA VAL A 31 -38.88 -2.23 -11.53
C VAL A 31 -37.76 -2.78 -10.65
N ASP A 32 -37.99 -3.02 -9.36
CA ASP A 32 -36.99 -3.58 -8.44
C ASP A 32 -36.69 -5.04 -8.76
N TYR A 33 -37.69 -5.82 -9.21
CA TYR A 33 -37.47 -7.18 -9.72
C TYR A 33 -36.63 -7.17 -11.00
N VAL A 34 -36.88 -6.24 -11.91
CA VAL A 34 -36.08 -6.08 -13.13
C VAL A 34 -34.65 -5.66 -12.78
N ILE A 35 -34.47 -4.68 -11.89
CA ILE A 35 -33.15 -4.25 -11.42
C ILE A 35 -32.41 -5.41 -10.75
N GLN A 36 -33.08 -6.18 -9.89
CA GLN A 36 -32.50 -7.35 -9.24
C GLN A 36 -32.14 -8.45 -10.24
N SER A 37 -32.98 -8.71 -11.25
CA SER A 37 -32.70 -9.67 -12.32
C SER A 37 -31.47 -9.27 -13.16
N GLN A 38 -31.11 -7.98 -13.14
CA GLN A 38 -29.94 -7.40 -13.79
C GLN A 38 -28.82 -7.09 -12.78
N SER A 39 -28.77 -7.80 -11.64
CA SER A 39 -27.74 -7.65 -10.60
C SER A 39 -27.59 -6.22 -10.05
N GLY A 40 -28.69 -5.50 -9.92
CA GLY A 40 -28.68 -4.11 -9.41
C GLY A 40 -28.39 -3.06 -10.48
N ALA A 41 -28.33 -3.43 -11.76
CA ALA A 41 -28.09 -2.49 -12.85
C ALA A 41 -29.32 -1.63 -13.17
N THR A 42 -29.21 -0.31 -13.02
CA THR A 42 -30.22 0.65 -13.49
C THR A 42 -29.91 1.22 -14.88
N VAL A 43 -28.70 0.97 -15.37
CA VAL A 43 -28.21 1.41 -16.69
C VAL A 43 -27.98 0.17 -17.56
N ALA A 44 -28.43 0.23 -18.81
CA ALA A 44 -28.24 -0.84 -19.77
C ALA A 44 -26.74 -1.13 -19.97
N PRO A 45 -26.27 -2.39 -19.87
CA PRO A 45 -24.85 -2.72 -19.93
C PRO A 45 -24.16 -2.18 -21.18
N ASN A 46 -24.85 -2.16 -22.32
CA ASN A 46 -24.38 -1.64 -23.61
C ASN A 46 -24.20 -0.11 -23.67
N ALA A 47 -24.81 0.64 -22.75
CA ALA A 47 -24.64 2.09 -22.63
C ALA A 47 -23.53 2.48 -21.63
N MET A 48 -22.95 1.49 -20.93
CA MET A 48 -21.89 1.66 -19.95
C MET A 48 -20.54 1.79 -20.65
N ASP A 49 -19.58 2.49 -20.08
CA ASP A 49 -18.21 2.54 -20.61
C ASP A 49 -17.61 1.11 -20.70
N PRO A 50 -16.91 0.73 -21.79
CA PRO A 50 -16.37 -0.63 -21.95
C PRO A 50 -15.48 -1.12 -20.80
N GLN A 51 -14.72 -0.24 -20.14
CA GLN A 51 -13.91 -0.63 -18.96
C GLN A 51 -14.81 -0.95 -17.76
N MET A 52 -15.87 -0.18 -17.60
CA MET A 52 -16.83 -0.36 -16.52
C MET A 52 -17.74 -1.58 -16.77
N GLN A 53 -18.05 -1.89 -18.03
CA GLN A 53 -18.66 -3.17 -18.43
C GLN A 53 -17.74 -4.33 -18.06
N ALA A 54 -16.46 -4.25 -18.40
CA ALA A 54 -15.48 -5.29 -18.10
C ALA A 54 -15.36 -5.52 -16.59
N ALA A 55 -15.20 -4.46 -15.80
CA ALA A 55 -15.13 -4.51 -14.35
C ALA A 55 -16.39 -5.12 -13.71
N LYS A 56 -17.58 -4.76 -14.22
CA LYS A 56 -18.85 -5.29 -13.74
C LYS A 56 -19.09 -6.76 -14.11
N ASN A 57 -18.56 -7.18 -15.26
CA ASN A 57 -18.57 -8.58 -15.70
C ASN A 57 -17.46 -9.41 -15.05
N THR A 58 -16.54 -8.77 -14.34
CA THR A 58 -15.51 -9.49 -13.57
C THR A 58 -16.20 -10.08 -12.34
N LEU A 59 -16.05 -11.39 -12.12
CA LEU A 59 -16.58 -12.02 -10.92
C LEU A 59 -15.97 -11.33 -9.70
N PRO A 60 -16.76 -10.97 -8.66
CA PRO A 60 -16.19 -10.52 -7.41
C PRO A 60 -15.24 -11.60 -6.89
N GLU A 61 -14.01 -11.21 -6.55
CA GLU A 61 -13.07 -12.11 -5.90
C GLU A 61 -13.73 -12.72 -4.67
N THR A 62 -13.49 -14.01 -4.45
CA THR A 62 -13.87 -14.64 -3.19
C THR A 62 -13.11 -13.95 -2.05
N THR A 63 -13.69 -13.96 -0.85
CA THR A 63 -13.03 -13.38 0.33
C THR A 63 -11.66 -13.99 0.60
N ASP A 64 -11.44 -15.24 0.21
CA ASP A 64 -10.18 -15.94 0.39
C ASP A 64 -9.13 -15.53 -0.65
N GLU A 65 -9.53 -15.36 -1.92
CA GLU A 65 -8.67 -14.79 -2.96
C GLU A 65 -8.24 -13.37 -2.61
N PHE A 66 -9.19 -12.53 -2.18
CA PHE A 66 -8.90 -11.16 -1.74
C PHE A 66 -7.88 -11.12 -0.60
N ARG A 67 -8.06 -11.97 0.43
CA ARG A 67 -7.12 -12.08 1.55
C ARG A 67 -5.76 -12.60 1.11
N SER A 68 -5.71 -13.55 0.19
CA SER A 68 -4.47 -14.10 -0.35
C SER A 68 -3.68 -13.02 -1.10
N ARG A 69 -4.35 -12.25 -1.97
CA ARG A 69 -3.73 -11.11 -2.66
C ARG A 69 -3.16 -10.11 -1.67
N LEU A 70 -3.97 -9.67 -0.70
CA LEU A 70 -3.55 -8.65 0.27
C LEU A 70 -2.35 -9.11 1.11
N LYS A 71 -2.27 -10.41 1.44
CA LYS A 71 -1.08 -10.97 2.10
C LYS A 71 0.16 -10.91 1.21
N SER A 72 0.01 -11.25 -0.07
CA SER A 72 1.11 -11.16 -1.04
C SER A 72 1.59 -9.73 -1.24
N GLU A 73 0.67 -8.77 -1.32
CA GLU A 73 0.99 -7.34 -1.44
C GLU A 73 1.69 -6.82 -0.17
N LEU A 74 1.21 -7.21 1.01
CA LEU A 74 1.85 -6.82 2.27
C LEU A 74 3.27 -7.37 2.35
N ASP A 75 3.47 -8.63 1.99
CA ASP A 75 4.80 -9.26 1.95
C ASP A 75 5.73 -8.52 0.98
N GLN A 76 5.23 -8.21 -0.22
CA GLN A 76 5.97 -7.42 -1.20
C GLN A 76 6.43 -6.08 -0.63
N HIS A 77 5.50 -5.30 -0.05
CA HIS A 77 5.84 -4.00 0.52
C HIS A 77 6.79 -4.10 1.72
N GLN A 78 6.71 -5.15 2.52
CA GLN A 78 7.65 -5.37 3.62
C GLN A 78 9.08 -5.59 3.08
N GLN A 79 9.22 -6.40 2.03
CA GLN A 79 10.52 -6.65 1.41
C GLN A 79 11.07 -5.42 0.68
N GLU A 80 10.22 -4.66 -0.01
CA GLU A 80 10.60 -3.39 -0.63
C GLU A 80 11.08 -2.39 0.43
N ASN A 81 10.32 -2.21 1.50
CA ASN A 81 10.70 -1.31 2.59
C ASN A 81 12.00 -1.74 3.27
N GLN A 82 12.23 -3.03 3.44
CA GLN A 82 13.47 -3.55 4.00
C GLN A 82 14.65 -3.25 3.07
N PHE A 83 14.52 -3.52 1.78
CA PHE A 83 15.56 -3.25 0.78
C PHE A 83 15.90 -1.75 0.72
N TYR A 84 14.91 -0.89 0.52
CA TYR A 84 15.12 0.56 0.45
C TYR A 84 15.59 1.15 1.77
N GLY A 85 15.18 0.57 2.91
CA GLY A 85 15.68 0.95 4.23
C GLY A 85 17.19 0.75 4.34
N VAL A 86 17.70 -0.42 3.91
CA VAL A 86 19.14 -0.70 3.91
C VAL A 86 19.90 0.24 2.97
N CYS A 87 19.40 0.44 1.74
CA CYS A 87 20.01 1.37 0.79
C CYS A 87 20.04 2.81 1.32
N TYR A 88 18.96 3.24 1.98
CA TYR A 88 18.90 4.56 2.62
C TYR A 88 19.95 4.69 3.72
N ASP A 89 20.10 3.69 4.59
CA ASP A 89 21.08 3.73 5.68
C ASP A 89 22.52 3.80 5.16
N LEU A 90 22.83 3.03 4.10
CA LEU A 90 24.13 3.06 3.43
C LEU A 90 24.42 4.44 2.83
N HIS A 91 23.47 4.98 2.07
CA HIS A 91 23.61 6.30 1.46
C HIS A 91 23.71 7.42 2.52
N SER A 92 22.94 7.31 3.61
CA SER A 92 22.99 8.25 4.74
C SER A 92 24.35 8.22 5.44
N ALA A 93 24.93 7.03 5.64
CA ALA A 93 26.26 6.84 6.20
C ALA A 93 27.34 7.44 5.29
N LEU A 94 27.26 7.17 3.97
CA LEU A 94 28.17 7.75 2.97
C LEU A 94 28.10 9.28 2.97
N ARG A 95 26.88 9.84 2.93
CA ARG A 95 26.66 11.29 2.99
C ARG A 95 27.26 11.92 4.25
N THR A 96 27.12 11.25 5.39
CA THR A 96 27.67 11.71 6.67
C THR A 96 29.19 11.73 6.64
N LYS A 97 29.83 10.66 6.14
CA LYS A 97 31.29 10.59 5.96
C LYS A 97 31.79 11.66 5.00
N ALA A 98 31.15 11.81 3.84
CA ALA A 98 31.50 12.83 2.85
C ALA A 98 31.39 14.24 3.45
N SER A 99 30.28 14.54 4.14
CA SER A 99 30.09 15.83 4.80
C SER A 99 31.18 16.12 5.83
N LYS A 100 31.58 15.12 6.64
CA LYS A 100 32.67 15.27 7.61
C LYS A 100 34.00 15.59 6.92
N ILE A 101 34.36 14.85 5.88
CA ILE A 101 35.60 15.06 5.11
C ILE A 101 35.59 16.45 4.46
N THR A 102 34.47 16.87 3.86
CA THR A 102 34.33 18.22 3.29
C THR A 102 34.56 19.30 4.34
N HIS A 103 33.98 19.18 5.54
CA HIS A 103 34.23 20.14 6.61
C HIS A 103 35.70 20.18 7.02
N GLN A 104 36.35 19.03 7.13
CA GLN A 104 37.78 18.94 7.47
C GLN A 104 38.65 19.62 6.40
N LEU A 105 38.40 19.35 5.11
CA LEU A 105 39.11 19.99 4.01
C LEU A 105 38.86 21.51 3.96
N LEU A 106 37.63 21.93 4.22
CA LEU A 106 37.28 23.34 4.29
C LEU A 106 38.06 24.05 5.41
N LEU A 107 38.09 23.47 6.62
CA LEU A 107 38.85 24.03 7.73
C LEU A 107 40.35 24.11 7.41
N GLN A 108 40.93 23.06 6.81
CA GLN A 108 42.33 23.06 6.40
C GLN A 108 42.62 24.22 5.45
N SER A 109 41.74 24.46 4.47
CA SER A 109 41.89 25.57 3.53
C SER A 109 41.87 26.96 4.18
N TYR A 110 41.21 27.11 5.33
CA TYR A 110 41.19 28.37 6.09
C TYR A 110 42.40 28.56 7.00
N PHE A 111 42.91 27.49 7.61
CA PHE A 111 44.00 27.58 8.59
C PHE A 111 45.40 27.46 7.98
N GLU A 112 45.54 26.73 6.86
CA GLU A 112 46.81 26.49 6.20
C GLU A 112 46.74 26.78 4.69
N PRO A 113 46.41 28.00 4.25
CA PRO A 113 46.20 28.32 2.83
C PRO A 113 47.48 28.23 1.98
N GLU A 114 48.67 28.26 2.60
CA GLU A 114 49.95 28.17 1.90
C GLU A 114 50.44 26.73 1.69
N THR A 115 49.76 25.72 2.24
CA THR A 115 50.14 24.32 1.97
C THR A 115 49.88 23.98 0.51
N ILE A 116 50.95 23.58 -0.19
CA ILE A 116 50.85 23.11 -1.56
C ILE A 116 50.06 21.78 -1.52
N PRO A 117 48.92 21.66 -2.22
CA PRO A 117 48.07 20.46 -2.15
C PRO A 117 48.76 19.21 -2.71
N CYS A 118 49.85 19.39 -3.45
CA CYS A 118 50.63 18.30 -4.02
C CYS A 118 51.53 17.68 -2.92
N GLY A 119 51.21 16.44 -2.53
CA GLY A 119 51.96 15.70 -1.52
C GLY A 119 51.49 15.91 -0.09
N ASP A 120 50.38 16.63 0.14
CA ASP A 120 49.79 16.80 1.48
C ASP A 120 49.22 15.47 1.99
N PRO A 121 49.79 14.89 3.07
CA PRO A 121 49.30 13.63 3.65
C PRO A 121 47.82 13.70 4.04
N PHE A 122 47.35 14.85 4.50
CA PHE A 122 45.96 15.04 4.94
C PHE A 122 44.97 14.94 3.77
N LEU A 123 45.32 15.52 2.62
CA LEU A 123 44.50 15.46 1.42
C LEU A 123 44.45 14.04 0.84
N TYR A 124 45.60 13.33 0.83
CA TYR A 124 45.65 11.93 0.44
C TYR A 124 44.82 11.03 1.37
N ASP A 125 44.92 11.22 2.69
CA ASP A 125 44.14 10.46 3.66
C ASP A 125 42.63 10.74 3.53
N SER A 126 42.25 11.99 3.24
CA SER A 126 40.86 12.37 2.99
C SER A 126 40.29 11.67 1.74
N ILE A 127 41.06 11.63 0.65
CA ILE A 127 40.68 10.90 -0.58
C ILE A 127 40.55 9.40 -0.29
N ARG A 128 41.51 8.80 0.42
CA ARG A 128 41.45 7.37 0.78
C ARG A 128 40.22 7.04 1.63
N GLN A 129 39.87 7.89 2.59
CA GLN A 129 38.67 7.71 3.41
C GLN A 129 37.39 7.79 2.57
N LEU A 130 37.32 8.70 1.60
CA LEU A 130 36.16 8.83 0.72
C LEU A 130 36.01 7.61 -0.21
N ILE A 131 37.12 7.15 -0.79
CA ILE A 131 37.13 5.93 -1.63
C ILE A 131 36.67 4.73 -0.80
N ALA A 132 37.25 4.52 0.38
CA ALA A 132 36.85 3.41 1.25
C ALA A 132 35.38 3.48 1.66
N ALA A 133 34.84 4.68 1.90
CA ALA A 133 33.42 4.86 2.21
C ALA A 133 32.52 4.53 1.00
N LEU A 134 32.96 4.87 -0.21
CA LEU A 134 32.24 4.56 -1.45
C LEU A 134 32.24 3.05 -1.71
N ASP A 135 33.40 2.41 -1.59
CA ASP A 135 33.53 0.95 -1.77
C ASP A 135 32.65 0.18 -0.76
N GLU A 136 32.59 0.65 0.49
CA GLU A 136 31.73 0.07 1.53
C GLU A 136 30.24 0.23 1.19
N ALA A 137 29.83 1.40 0.70
CA ALA A 137 28.45 1.66 0.30
C ALA A 137 28.05 0.81 -0.92
N GLU A 138 28.89 0.75 -1.96
CA GLU A 138 28.64 -0.05 -3.16
C GLU A 138 28.56 -1.55 -2.83
N ALA A 139 29.48 -2.05 -2.00
CA ALA A 139 29.44 -3.44 -1.55
C ALA A 139 28.17 -3.73 -0.73
N GLY A 140 27.75 -2.78 0.11
CA GLY A 140 26.51 -2.85 0.88
C GLY A 140 25.28 -2.91 0.00
N GLU A 141 25.16 -2.03 -0.99
CA GLU A 141 24.04 -1.98 -1.93
C GLU A 141 23.95 -3.27 -2.74
N LYS A 142 25.08 -3.77 -3.23
CA LYS A 142 25.15 -5.04 -3.96
C LYS A 142 24.72 -6.23 -3.10
N ASN A 143 25.06 -6.24 -1.81
CA ASN A 143 24.61 -7.27 -0.89
C ASN A 143 23.10 -7.18 -0.65
N ALA A 144 22.58 -5.98 -0.43
CA ALA A 144 21.14 -5.75 -0.28
C ALA A 144 20.36 -6.19 -1.53
N GLU A 145 20.89 -5.90 -2.72
CA GLU A 145 20.31 -6.34 -4.00
C GLU A 145 20.32 -7.87 -4.12
N ASN A 146 21.43 -8.52 -3.76
CA ASN A 146 21.53 -9.98 -3.78
C ASN A 146 20.54 -10.64 -2.82
N ASP A 147 20.39 -10.10 -1.61
CA ASP A 147 19.44 -10.60 -0.61
C ASP A 147 18.00 -10.45 -1.08
N TRP A 148 17.66 -9.29 -1.67
CA TRP A 148 16.35 -9.05 -2.27
C TRP A 148 16.07 -9.99 -3.45
N LYS A 149 17.03 -10.15 -4.38
CA LYS A 149 16.91 -11.11 -5.49
C LYS A 149 16.73 -12.54 -4.99
N ARG A 150 17.47 -12.93 -3.95
CA ARG A 150 17.37 -14.25 -3.32
C ARG A 150 15.99 -14.50 -2.74
N TYR A 151 15.37 -13.50 -2.10
CA TYR A 151 14.01 -13.60 -1.58
C TYR A 151 13.00 -13.93 -2.68
N TRP A 152 13.08 -13.22 -3.81
CA TRP A 152 12.18 -13.38 -4.95
C TRP A 152 12.55 -14.53 -5.90
N ASN A 153 13.59 -15.31 -5.59
CA ASN A 153 14.16 -16.33 -6.49
C ASN A 153 14.54 -15.79 -7.88
N ILE A 154 14.96 -14.53 -7.94
CA ILE A 154 15.43 -13.87 -9.15
C ILE A 154 16.90 -14.27 -9.37
N SER A 155 17.26 -14.58 -10.63
CA SER A 155 18.65 -14.88 -10.99
C SER A 155 19.57 -13.70 -10.64
N PRO A 156 20.74 -13.91 -10.02
CA PRO A 156 21.69 -12.84 -9.71
C PRO A 156 22.11 -12.02 -10.94
N ALA A 157 22.14 -12.67 -12.12
CA ALA A 157 22.50 -12.06 -13.40
C ALA A 157 21.36 -11.27 -14.07
N ALA A 158 20.14 -11.34 -13.53
CA ALA A 158 19.04 -10.54 -14.05
C ALA A 158 19.24 -9.07 -13.65
N SER A 159 19.15 -8.17 -14.63
CA SER A 159 19.07 -6.73 -14.36
C SER A 159 17.80 -6.46 -13.56
N VAL A 160 17.93 -5.67 -12.50
CA VAL A 160 16.74 -5.10 -11.85
C VAL A 160 16.04 -4.20 -12.87
N PRO A 161 14.70 -4.22 -12.98
CA PRO A 161 13.99 -3.33 -13.90
C PRO A 161 14.34 -1.88 -13.58
N GLY A 162 14.62 -1.06 -14.61
CA GLY A 162 15.04 0.34 -14.47
C GLY A 162 13.94 1.30 -14.02
N TRP A 163 12.99 0.82 -13.21
CA TRP A 163 12.00 1.63 -12.47
C TRP A 163 12.30 1.65 -10.97
N ILE A 164 13.49 1.16 -10.60
CA ILE A 164 14.19 1.50 -9.35
C ILE A 164 15.04 2.74 -9.60
#